data_AF-A0A518IAQ4-F1
#
_entry.id   AF-A0A518IAQ4-F1
#
_cell.length_a   1.000
_cell.length_b   1.000
_cell.length_c   1.000
_cell.angle_alpha   90.00
_cell.angle_beta   90.00
_cell.angle_gamma   90.00
#
_symmetry.space_group_name_H-M   'P 1'
#
loop_
_entity.id
_entity.type
_entity.pdbx_description
1 polymer ?
#
loop_
_entity_poly.entity_id
_entity_poly.type
_entity_poly.pdbx_seq_one_letter_code
_entity_poly.pdbx_strand_id
1 'polypeptide(L)'
;MTTEEFQQGLENIVRQFQAADYDARHLLLDLSEKILELEDQCPPQLPANLKTEWNSICQEIAEVQPAFKSHRKTSILFDRQGMGQPGRQTAIALITRFVALSKLVNRLNA
;
A
#
# COMPACT_ATOMS: atom_id res chain seq x y z
N MET A 1 -6.03 4.69 -17.14
CA MET A 1 -6.41 5.68 -16.11
C MET A 1 -5.64 6.98 -16.35
N THR A 2 -6.26 8.12 -16.11
CA THR A 2 -5.61 9.43 -16.11
C THR A 2 -4.80 9.63 -14.82
N THR A 3 -3.90 10.62 -14.80
CA THR A 3 -3.17 10.99 -13.57
C THR A 3 -4.11 11.42 -12.45
N GLU A 4 -5.22 12.10 -12.77
CA GLU A 4 -6.22 12.56 -11.80
C GLU A 4 -6.98 11.40 -11.14
N GLU A 5 -7.42 10.43 -11.94
CA GLU A 5 -8.06 9.21 -11.43
C GLU A 5 -7.07 8.40 -10.55
N PHE A 6 -5.79 8.33 -10.92
CA PHE A 6 -4.74 7.72 -10.10
C PHE A 6 -4.56 8.45 -8.77
N GLN A 7 -4.46 9.78 -8.80
CA GLN A 7 -4.37 10.63 -7.61
C GLN A 7 -5.56 10.39 -6.68
N GLN A 8 -6.78 10.38 -7.23
CA GLN A 8 -7.99 10.13 -6.45
C GLN A 8 -8.02 8.73 -5.83
N GLY A 9 -7.56 7.71 -6.57
CA GLY A 9 -7.40 6.35 -6.07
C GLY A 9 -6.44 6.28 -4.87
N LEU A 10 -5.26 6.88 -5.02
CA LEU A 10 -4.27 6.96 -3.95
C LEU A 10 -4.82 7.71 -2.72
N GLU A 11 -5.45 8.86 -2.91
CA GLU A 11 -6.05 9.63 -1.82
C GLU A 11 -7.13 8.86 -1.07
N ASN A 12 -8.00 8.14 -1.78
CA ASN A 12 -9.05 7.34 -1.16
C ASN A 12 -8.48 6.26 -0.25
N ILE A 13 -7.36 5.65 -0.64
CA ILE A 13 -6.66 4.66 0.19
C ILE A 13 -5.97 5.34 1.37
N VAL A 14 -5.31 6.49 1.17
CA VAL A 14 -4.72 7.28 2.27
C VAL A 14 -5.76 7.67 3.33
N ARG A 15 -6.95 8.11 2.91
CA ARG A 15 -8.03 8.45 3.84
C ARG A 15 -8.49 7.24 4.66
N GLN A 16 -8.56 6.06 4.05
CA GLN A 16 -8.88 4.82 4.76
C GLN A 16 -7.77 4.43 5.75
N PHE A 17 -6.49 4.63 5.38
CA PHE A 17 -5.37 4.44 6.30
C PHE A 17 -5.46 5.36 7.53
N GLN A 18 -5.89 6.60 7.35
CA GLN A 18 -5.97 7.60 8.42
C GLN A 18 -7.22 7.47 9.29
N ALA A 19 -8.33 6.97 8.74
CA ALA A 19 -9.58 6.80 9.46
C ALA A 19 -9.61 5.54 10.34
N ALA A 20 -8.75 4.57 10.06
CA ALA A 20 -8.69 3.30 10.78
C ALA A 20 -7.94 3.44 12.11
N ASP A 21 -8.57 3.00 13.20
CA ASP A 21 -7.98 2.96 14.55
C ASP A 21 -7.73 1.52 15.00
N TYR A 22 -6.94 0.78 14.21
CA TYR A 22 -6.52 -0.57 14.55
C TYR A 22 -5.16 -0.93 13.94
N ASP A 23 -4.67 -2.13 14.25
CA ASP A 23 -3.31 -2.56 13.91
C ASP A 23 -2.97 -2.43 12.41
N ALA A 24 -1.84 -1.78 12.13
CA ALA A 24 -1.36 -1.49 10.77
C ALA A 24 -1.26 -2.72 9.86
N ARG A 25 -1.01 -3.91 10.39
CA ARG A 25 -0.94 -5.15 9.59
C ARG A 25 -2.31 -5.50 9.02
N HIS A 26 -3.35 -5.43 9.85
CA HIS A 26 -4.70 -5.71 9.39
C HIS A 26 -5.13 -4.68 8.36
N LEU A 27 -4.83 -3.41 8.62
CA LEU A 27 -5.15 -2.30 7.74
C LEU A 27 -4.46 -2.39 6.37
N LEU A 28 -3.18 -2.75 6.34
CA LEU A 28 -2.46 -2.99 5.08
C LEU A 28 -3.10 -4.13 4.28
N LEU A 29 -3.45 -5.25 4.94
CA LEU A 29 -4.12 -6.38 4.28
C LEU A 29 -5.56 -6.10 3.86
N ASP A 30 -6.25 -5.15 4.50
CA ASP A 30 -7.59 -4.73 4.10
C ASP A 30 -7.59 -3.94 2.80
N LEU A 31 -6.52 -3.18 2.57
CA LEU A 31 -6.42 -2.26 1.44
C LEU A 31 -5.50 -2.78 0.34
N SER A 32 -4.79 -3.89 0.57
CA SER A 32 -3.83 -4.44 -0.40
C SER A 32 -4.47 -4.77 -1.74
N GLU A 33 -5.67 -5.33 -1.77
CA GLU A 33 -6.38 -5.59 -3.03
C GLU A 33 -6.61 -4.30 -3.82
N LYS A 34 -7.10 -3.24 -3.17
CA LYS A 34 -7.30 -1.94 -3.82
C LYS A 34 -5.98 -1.33 -4.30
N ILE A 35 -4.89 -1.54 -3.57
CA ILE A 35 -3.56 -1.06 -3.96
C ILE A 35 -3.07 -1.81 -5.21
N LEU A 36 -3.20 -3.13 -5.23
CA LEU A 36 -2.78 -3.96 -6.37
C LEU A 36 -3.68 -3.76 -7.60
N GLU A 37 -4.97 -3.51 -7.43
CA GLU A 37 -5.86 -3.11 -8.53
C GLU A 37 -5.44 -1.79 -9.19
N LEU A 38 -4.86 -0.86 -8.41
CA LEU A 38 -4.30 0.39 -8.94
C LEU A 38 -2.96 0.17 -9.66
N GLU A 39 -2.26 -0.95 -9.41
CA GLU A 39 -0.98 -1.27 -10.05
C GLU A 39 -1.13 -1.34 -11.57
N ASP A 40 -2.11 -2.13 -12.02
CA ASP A 40 -2.46 -2.31 -13.43
C ASP A 40 -2.95 -1.03 -14.11
N GLN A 41 -3.31 -0.02 -13.32
CA GLN A 41 -3.89 1.23 -13.77
C GLN A 41 -2.90 2.40 -13.70
N CYS A 42 -1.63 2.15 -13.38
CA CYS A 42 -0.61 3.19 -13.24
C CYS A 42 -0.47 4.03 -14.53
N PRO A 43 -0.61 5.38 -14.46
CA PRO A 43 -0.61 6.22 -15.65
C PRO A 43 0.78 6.29 -16.30
N PRO A 44 0.87 6.21 -17.65
CA PRO A 44 2.15 6.24 -18.35
C PRO A 44 2.88 7.59 -18.23
N GLN A 45 2.19 8.67 -17.83
CA GLN A 45 2.77 10.00 -17.64
C GLN A 45 3.48 10.17 -16.29
N LEU A 46 3.38 9.19 -15.37
CA LEU A 46 4.02 9.28 -14.07
C LEU A 46 5.56 9.30 -14.21
N PRO A 47 6.27 10.20 -13.50
CA PRO A 47 7.73 10.24 -13.50
C PRO A 47 8.36 8.89 -13.15
N ALA A 48 9.48 8.56 -13.81
CA ALA A 48 10.12 7.25 -13.70
C ALA A 48 10.48 6.86 -12.25
N ASN A 49 10.97 7.82 -11.46
CA ASN A 49 11.28 7.60 -10.05
C ASN A 49 10.05 7.24 -9.21
N LEU A 50 8.90 7.88 -9.47
CA LEU A 50 7.65 7.61 -8.76
C LEU A 50 7.03 6.28 -9.21
N LYS A 51 7.17 5.91 -10.49
CA LYS A 51 6.79 4.58 -10.99
C LYS A 51 7.61 3.48 -10.34
N THR A 52 8.92 3.65 -10.25
CA THR A 52 9.79 2.66 -9.60
C THR A 52 9.40 2.46 -8.14
N GLU A 53 9.15 3.55 -7.40
CA GLU A 53 8.70 3.45 -6.02
C GLU A 53 7.31 2.80 -5.90
N TRP A 54 6.38 3.15 -6.79
CA TRP A 54 5.06 2.53 -6.85
C TRP A 54 5.12 1.01 -7.07
N ASN A 55 5.92 0.56 -8.04
CA ASN A 55 6.08 -0.85 -8.35
C ASN A 55 6.75 -1.59 -7.18
N SER A 56 7.75 -0.98 -6.52
CA SER A 56 8.38 -1.54 -5.32
C SER A 56 7.37 -1.73 -4.19
N ILE A 57 6.51 -0.75 -3.94
CA ILE A 57 5.44 -0.85 -2.94
C ILE A 57 4.49 -1.99 -3.29
N CYS A 58 4.05 -2.08 -4.56
CA CYS A 58 3.12 -3.12 -5.01
C CYS A 58 3.72 -4.52 -4.88
N GLN A 59 4.98 -4.70 -5.29
CA GLN A 59 5.68 -5.97 -5.13
C GLN A 59 5.77 -6.39 -3.65
N GLU A 60 6.22 -5.50 -2.77
CA GLU A 60 6.33 -5.82 -1.33
C GLU A 60 4.95 -6.11 -0.71
N ILE A 61 3.90 -5.43 -1.15
CA ILE A 61 2.52 -5.69 -0.70
C ILE A 61 2.03 -7.07 -1.17
N ALA A 62 2.38 -7.47 -2.39
CA ALA A 62 2.08 -8.79 -2.93
C ALA A 62 2.79 -9.90 -2.13
N GLU A 63 4.06 -9.69 -1.77
CA GLU A 63 4.86 -10.63 -0.98
C GLU A 63 4.30 -10.86 0.43
N VAL A 64 3.67 -9.84 1.02
CA VAL A 64 3.08 -9.95 2.36
C VAL A 64 1.64 -10.45 2.38
N GLN A 65 1.02 -10.73 1.22
CA GLN A 65 -0.34 -11.25 1.19
C GLN A 65 -0.45 -12.62 1.87
N PRO A 66 -1.54 -12.90 2.60
CA PRO A 66 -1.82 -14.26 3.03
C PRO A 66 -2.18 -15.11 1.80
N ALA A 67 -1.85 -16.41 1.84
CA ALA A 67 -2.23 -17.35 0.78
C ALA A 67 -3.74 -17.39 0.53
N PHE A 68 -4.54 -17.10 1.56
CA PHE A 68 -5.99 -16.96 1.47
C PHE A 68 -6.44 -15.72 2.26
N LYS A 69 -7.26 -14.85 1.65
CA LYS A 69 -7.73 -13.60 2.26
C LYS A 69 -8.45 -13.80 3.60
N SER A 70 -9.22 -14.89 3.71
CA SER A 70 -9.92 -15.28 4.95
C SER A 70 -8.96 -15.67 6.10
N HIS A 71 -7.70 -15.99 5.78
CA HIS A 71 -6.71 -16.49 6.72
C HIS A 71 -5.57 -15.49 6.94
N ARG A 72 -5.87 -14.23 7.26
CA ARG A 72 -4.87 -13.16 7.44
C ARG A 72 -3.65 -13.52 8.30
N LYS A 73 -3.83 -14.36 9.32
CA LYS A 73 -2.75 -14.81 10.21
C LYS A 73 -1.69 -15.68 9.52
N THR A 74 -1.92 -16.10 8.28
CA THR A 74 -0.92 -16.82 7.45
C THR A 74 -0.01 -15.88 6.68
N SER A 75 -0.32 -14.58 6.64
CA SER A 75 0.62 -13.57 6.13
C SER A 75 1.88 -13.54 7.00
N ILE A 76 3.02 -13.32 6.36
CA ILE A 76 4.32 -13.15 7.03
C ILE A 76 4.32 -12.00 8.06
N LEU A 77 3.36 -11.06 7.94
CA LEU A 77 3.16 -9.98 8.92
C LEU A 77 2.76 -10.50 10.31
N PHE A 78 2.31 -11.76 10.42
CA PHE A 78 1.87 -12.40 11.66
C PHE A 78 2.77 -13.57 12.09
N ASP A 79 3.90 -13.80 11.43
CA ASP A 79 4.76 -14.93 11.75
C ASP A 79 5.39 -14.82 13.16
N ARG A 80 5.54 -15.98 13.80
CA ARG A 80 5.67 -16.18 15.25
C ARG A 80 7.11 -16.09 15.77
N GLN A 81 8.12 -15.95 14.90
CA GLN A 81 9.53 -15.98 15.33
C GLN A 81 10.01 -14.70 16.04
N GLY A 82 9.15 -13.70 16.28
CA GLY A 82 9.50 -12.54 17.10
C GLY A 82 8.33 -11.60 17.39
N MET A 83 7.46 -11.96 18.34
CA MET A 83 6.46 -11.08 19.00
C MET A 83 5.64 -10.11 18.11
N GLY A 84 5.48 -10.37 16.81
CA GLY A 84 4.69 -9.55 15.87
C GLY A 84 5.21 -8.12 15.59
N GLN A 85 6.28 -7.67 16.24
CA GLN A 85 6.86 -6.33 16.06
C GLN A 85 7.46 -6.12 14.67
N PRO A 86 8.27 -7.04 14.11
CA PRO A 86 8.80 -6.89 12.77
C PRO A 86 7.70 -6.74 11.72
N GLY A 87 6.68 -7.60 11.75
CA GLY A 87 5.55 -7.52 10.82
C GLY A 87 4.75 -6.22 10.96
N ARG A 88 4.58 -5.70 12.18
CA ARG A 88 3.95 -4.39 12.40
C ARG A 88 4.80 -3.26 11.82
N GLN A 89 6.11 -3.29 12.00
CA GLN A 89 7.03 -2.30 11.45
C GLN A 89 7.03 -2.34 9.91
N THR A 90 7.05 -3.53 9.31
CA THR A 90 6.91 -3.69 7.84
C THR A 90 5.61 -3.06 7.35
N ALA A 91 4.48 -3.34 8.01
CA ALA A 91 3.21 -2.74 7.62
C ALA A 91 3.21 -1.22 7.74
N ILE A 92 3.73 -0.66 8.84
CA ILE A 92 3.87 0.79 9.04
C ILE A 92 4.76 1.41 7.96
N ALA A 93 5.88 0.77 7.62
CA ALA A 93 6.81 1.26 6.61
C ALA A 93 6.15 1.32 5.23
N LEU A 94 5.44 0.27 4.81
CA LEU A 94 4.72 0.22 3.54
C LEU A 94 3.61 1.28 3.47
N ILE A 95 2.81 1.42 4.53
CA ILE A 95 1.78 2.47 4.61
C ILE A 95 2.41 3.87 4.51
N THR A 96 3.52 4.09 5.22
CA THR A 96 4.22 5.39 5.23
C THR A 96 4.75 5.73 3.84
N ARG A 97 5.36 4.76 3.15
CA ARG A 97 5.85 4.93 1.76
C ARG A 97 4.71 5.21 0.80
N PHE A 98 3.60 4.48 0.90
CA PHE A 98 2.38 4.74 0.10
C PHE A 98 1.86 6.16 0.30
N VAL A 99 1.75 6.62 1.55
CA VAL A 99 1.30 7.99 1.88
C VAL A 99 2.28 9.04 1.33
N ALA A 100 3.59 8.80 1.43
CA ALA A 100 4.60 9.69 0.88
C ALA A 100 4.51 9.78 -0.65
N LEU A 101 4.37 8.64 -1.33
CA LEU A 101 4.16 8.58 -2.78
C LEU A 101 2.90 9.35 -3.18
N SER A 102 1.76 9.11 -2.53
CA SER A 102 0.50 9.83 -2.79
C SER A 102 0.67 11.36 -2.71
N LYS A 103 1.38 11.85 -1.67
CA LYS A 103 1.69 13.29 -1.55
C LYS A 103 2.54 13.82 -2.69
N LEU A 104 3.51 13.04 -3.17
CA LEU A 104 4.38 13.44 -4.29
C LEU A 104 3.61 13.45 -5.61
N VAL A 105 2.80 12.43 -5.87
CA VAL A 105 1.98 12.33 -7.08
C VAL A 105 0.97 13.48 -7.14
N ASN A 106 0.35 13.84 -6.01
CA ASN A 106 -0.59 14.97 -5.94
C ASN A 106 0.05 16.33 -6.27
N ARG A 107 1.36 16.49 -6.07
CA ARG A 107 2.08 17.73 -6.39
C ARG A 107 2.43 17.86 -7.88
N LEU A 108 2.23 16.82 -8.69
CA LEU A 108 2.56 16.87 -10.12
C LEU A 108 1.60 17.76 -10.92
N ASN A 109 0.38 17.96 -10.43
CA ASN A 109 -0.66 18.76 -11.07
C ASN A 109 -1.00 20.04 -10.27
N ALA A 110 -0.25 20.35 -9.22
CA ALA A 110 -0.45 21.50 -8.34
C ALA A 110 0.33 22.73 -8.81
#